data_AF-A0A0B5AX55-F1
#
_entry.id   AF-A0A0B5AX55-F1
#
_cell.length_a   1.000
_cell.length_b   1.000
_cell.length_c   1.000
_cell.angle_alpha   90.00
_cell.angle_beta   90.00
_cell.angle_gamma   90.00
#
_symmetry.space_group_name_H-M   'P 1'
#
loop_
_entity.id
_entity.type
_entity.pdbx_description
1 polymer ?
#
loop_
_entity_poly.entity_id
_entity_poly.type
_entity_poly.pdbx_seq_one_letter_code
_entity_poly.pdbx_strand_id
1 'polypeptide(L)'
;MKINILFLIAGLMLSATSKYLQYRYQSLTGDLLVFPAAIFLLLALLFSIPSYQEWFKNNLTHSDAILLALTGSGAVLSFQLFTWLVFGRGTDAGYYMLIPFLTLTAIAIRLIFKLKGG
;
A
#
# COMPACT_ATOMS: atom_id res chain seq x y z
N MET A 1 -8.13 12.17 -17.93
CA MET A 1 -7.01 11.23 -17.65
C MET A 1 -7.54 10.08 -16.81
N LYS A 2 -7.17 8.83 -17.12
CA LYS A 2 -7.57 7.67 -16.30
C LYS A 2 -7.02 7.86 -14.88
N ILE A 3 -7.87 7.76 -13.86
CA ILE A 3 -7.55 7.95 -12.43
C ILE A 3 -6.30 7.16 -12.00
N ASN A 4 -6.08 6.00 -12.62
CA ASN A 4 -4.95 5.11 -12.43
C ASN A 4 -3.60 5.77 -12.73
N ILE A 5 -3.54 6.57 -13.81
CA ILE A 5 -2.32 7.27 -14.22
C ILE A 5 -2.01 8.41 -13.24
N LEU A 6 -3.04 9.07 -12.70
CA LEU A 6 -2.87 10.12 -11.70
C LEU A 6 -2.23 9.56 -10.42
N PHE A 7 -2.77 8.46 -9.89
CA PHE A 7 -2.21 7.79 -8.71
C PHE A 7 -0.82 7.20 -8.96
N LEU A 8 -0.56 6.67 -10.16
CA LEU A 8 0.76 6.16 -10.53
C LEU A 8 1.80 7.28 -10.61
N ILE A 9 1.48 8.40 -11.26
CA ILE A 9 2.36 9.58 -11.34
C ILE A 9 2.59 10.17 -9.96
N ALA A 10 1.54 10.31 -9.13
CA ALA A 10 1.68 10.81 -7.77
C ALA A 10 2.54 9.89 -6.90
N GLY A 11 2.34 8.57 -6.99
CA GLY A 11 3.14 7.57 -6.25
C GLY A 11 4.60 7.54 -6.70
N LEU A 12 4.86 7.63 -8.01
CA LEU A 12 6.22 7.70 -8.56
C LEU A 12 6.93 9.00 -8.17
N MET A 13 6.24 10.14 -8.27
CA MET A 13 6.75 11.43 -7.83
C MET A 13 7.09 11.41 -6.33
N LEU A 14 6.16 10.96 -5.48
CA LEU A 14 6.42 10.86 -4.03
C LEU A 14 7.58 9.90 -3.71
N SER A 15 7.68 8.76 -4.40
CA SER A 15 8.77 7.81 -4.20
C SER A 15 10.13 8.38 -4.64
N ALA A 16 10.16 9.08 -5.77
CA ALA A 16 11.36 9.76 -6.26
C ALA A 16 11.78 10.90 -5.30
N THR A 17 10.82 11.70 -4.83
CA THR A 17 11.07 12.77 -3.85
C THR A 17 11.55 12.20 -2.51
N SER A 18 10.96 11.10 -2.02
CA SER A 18 11.37 10.44 -0.78
C SER A 18 12.80 9.90 -0.87
N LYS A 19 13.16 9.19 -1.94
CA LYS A 19 14.54 8.72 -2.17
C LYS A 19 15.53 9.86 -2.31
N TYR A 20 15.15 10.94 -2.99
CA TYR A 20 15.99 12.12 -3.14
C TYR A 20 16.23 12.82 -1.78
N LEU A 21 15.20 12.95 -0.95
CA LEU A 21 15.33 13.51 0.40
C LEU A 21 16.14 12.62 1.34
N GLN A 22 15.96 11.30 1.30
CA GLN A 22 16.74 10.34 2.09
C GLN A 22 18.22 10.40 1.71
N TYR A 23 18.53 10.47 0.40
CA TYR A 23 19.90 10.49 -0.09
C TYR A 23 20.62 11.82 0.22
N ARG A 24 19.90 12.95 0.21
CA ARG A 24 20.52 14.27 0.38
C ARG A 24 20.53 14.78 1.83
N TYR A 25 19.54 14.44 2.64
CA TYR A 25 19.33 15.08 3.96
C TYR A 25 19.31 14.13 5.16
N GLN A 26 19.38 12.80 4.98
CA GLN A 26 19.22 11.82 6.09
C GLN A 26 18.04 12.14 7.03
N SER A 27 17.00 12.78 6.49
CA SER A 27 15.96 13.40 7.32
C SER A 27 14.81 12.42 7.58
N LEU A 28 14.34 12.40 8.83
CA LEU A 28 13.14 11.67 9.27
C LEU A 28 11.91 11.93 8.37
N THR A 29 11.85 13.10 7.76
CA THR A 29 10.78 13.52 6.84
C THR A 29 10.77 12.71 5.54
N GLY A 30 11.95 12.34 5.03
CA GLY A 30 12.08 11.49 3.84
C GLY A 30 11.56 10.06 4.09
N ASP A 31 11.80 9.52 5.29
CA ASP A 31 11.28 8.23 5.74
C ASP A 31 9.76 8.26 5.93
N LEU A 32 9.23 9.35 6.50
CA LEU A 32 7.79 9.53 6.68
C LEU A 32 7.02 9.64 5.36
N LEU A 33 7.66 10.17 4.31
CA LEU A 33 7.08 10.27 2.97
C LEU A 33 6.93 8.91 2.26
N VAL A 34 7.65 7.87 2.69
CA VAL A 34 7.54 6.53 2.09
C VAL A 34 6.16 5.91 2.38
N PHE A 35 5.58 6.19 3.55
CA PHE A 35 4.28 5.65 3.96
C PHE A 35 3.12 6.11 3.05
N PRO A 36 2.87 7.42 2.84
CA PRO A 36 1.83 7.87 1.92
C PRO A 36 2.16 7.44 0.48
N ALA A 37 3.43 7.44 0.07
CA ALA A 37 3.83 6.97 -1.26
C ALA A 37 3.41 5.51 -1.51
N ALA A 38 3.63 4.64 -0.53
CA ALA A 38 3.31 3.22 -0.63
C ALA A 38 1.79 2.97 -0.71
N ILE A 39 0.98 3.74 0.05
CA ILE A 39 -0.49 3.69 -0.04
C ILE A 39 -0.94 4.13 -1.44
N PHE A 40 -0.42 5.25 -1.95
CA PHE A 40 -0.81 5.75 -3.27
C PHE A 40 -0.41 4.80 -4.39
N LEU A 41 0.76 4.15 -4.31
CA LEU A 41 1.19 3.14 -5.26
C LEU A 41 0.28 1.91 -5.25
N LEU A 42 -0.12 1.44 -4.06
CA LEU A 42 -1.06 0.33 -3.96
C LEU A 42 -2.43 0.67 -4.56
N LEU A 43 -2.97 1.84 -4.22
CA LEU A 43 -4.24 2.31 -4.78
C LEU A 43 -4.14 2.46 -6.31
N ALA A 44 -3.02 3.00 -6.82
CA ALA A 44 -2.77 3.06 -8.26
C ALA A 44 -2.82 1.68 -8.90
N LEU A 45 -2.16 0.69 -8.28
CA LEU A 45 -2.13 -0.69 -8.76
C LEU A 45 -3.52 -1.32 -8.74
N LEU A 46 -4.25 -1.21 -7.63
CA LEU A 46 -5.62 -1.73 -7.51
C LEU A 46 -6.53 -1.12 -8.57
N PHE A 47 -6.55 0.21 -8.70
CA PHE A 47 -7.34 0.88 -9.73
C PHE A 47 -6.83 0.60 -11.15
N SER A 48 -5.59 0.15 -11.35
CA SER A 48 -5.09 -0.30 -12.65
C SER A 48 -5.75 -1.61 -13.12
N ILE A 49 -6.22 -2.44 -12.19
CA ILE A 49 -6.82 -3.75 -12.49
C ILE A 49 -8.30 -3.55 -12.87
N PRO A 50 -8.74 -3.90 -14.10
CA PRO A 50 -10.12 -3.73 -14.53
C PRO A 50 -11.15 -4.41 -13.62
N SER A 51 -10.87 -5.63 -13.18
CA SER A 51 -11.76 -6.38 -12.26
C SER A 51 -11.98 -5.65 -10.93
N TYR A 52 -10.93 -5.01 -10.40
CA TYR A 52 -11.07 -4.22 -9.18
C TYR A 52 -11.92 -2.96 -9.42
N GLN A 53 -11.80 -2.32 -10.58
CA GLN A 53 -12.68 -1.19 -10.93
C GLN A 53 -14.15 -1.62 -11.05
N GLU A 54 -14.42 -2.81 -11.57
CA GLU A 54 -15.76 -3.37 -11.66
C GLU A 54 -16.32 -3.66 -10.26
N TRP A 55 -15.54 -4.30 -9.39
CA TRP A 55 -15.94 -4.54 -8.00
C TRP A 55 -16.16 -3.24 -7.23
N PHE A 56 -15.34 -2.23 -7.48
CA PHE A 56 -15.48 -0.92 -6.84
C PHE A 56 -16.71 -0.15 -7.34
N LYS A 57 -17.19 -0.37 -8.57
CA LYS A 57 -18.38 0.33 -9.10
C LYS A 57 -19.69 -0.38 -8.82
N ASN A 58 -19.65 -1.66 -8.48
CA ASN A 58 -20.84 -2.47 -8.24
C ASN A 58 -21.29 -2.35 -6.78
N ASN A 59 -22.53 -1.93 -6.53
CA ASN A 59 -23.07 -1.71 -5.18
C ASN A 59 -23.00 -2.94 -4.25
N LEU A 60 -23.02 -4.16 -4.81
CA LEU A 60 -22.95 -5.40 -4.01
C LEU A 60 -21.52 -5.73 -3.57
N THR A 61 -20.51 -5.41 -4.39
CA THR A 61 -19.09 -5.74 -4.12
C THR A 61 -18.26 -4.53 -3.72
N HIS A 62 -18.84 -3.33 -3.71
CA HIS A 62 -18.19 -2.07 -3.35
C HIS A 62 -17.57 -2.11 -1.94
N SER A 63 -18.33 -2.59 -0.95
CA SER A 63 -17.85 -2.68 0.44
C SER A 63 -16.67 -3.64 0.58
N ASP A 64 -16.70 -4.77 -0.13
CA ASP A 64 -15.60 -5.75 -0.13
C ASP A 64 -14.38 -5.20 -0.88
N ALA A 65 -14.57 -4.42 -1.95
CA ALA A 65 -13.50 -3.73 -2.67
C ALA A 65 -12.81 -2.65 -1.81
N ILE A 66 -13.58 -1.87 -1.04
CA ILE A 66 -13.02 -0.92 -0.06
C ILE A 66 -12.25 -1.67 1.02
N LEU A 67 -12.81 -2.76 1.56
CA LEU A 67 -12.14 -3.56 2.58
C LEU A 67 -10.82 -4.14 2.04
N LEU A 68 -10.78 -4.56 0.76
CA LEU A 68 -9.57 -4.99 0.10
C LEU A 68 -8.52 -3.87 0.01
N ALA A 69 -8.93 -2.65 -0.35
CA ALA A 69 -8.02 -1.50 -0.37
C ALA A 69 -7.49 -1.15 1.02
N LEU A 70 -8.33 -1.18 2.05
CA LEU A 70 -7.94 -0.92 3.43
C LEU A 70 -6.98 -1.97 3.96
N THR A 71 -7.33 -3.25 3.80
CA THR A 71 -6.49 -4.37 4.25
C THR A 71 -5.17 -4.43 3.49
N GLY A 72 -5.18 -4.21 2.18
CA GLY A 72 -3.96 -4.08 1.38
C GLY A 72 -3.09 -2.90 1.83
N SER A 73 -3.70 -1.74 2.09
CA SER A 73 -2.95 -0.56 2.54
C SER A 73 -2.34 -0.79 3.92
N GLY A 74 -3.09 -1.42 4.83
CA GLY A 74 -2.58 -1.81 6.15
C GLY A 74 -1.43 -2.83 6.07
N ALA A 75 -1.50 -3.79 5.15
CA ALA A 75 -0.42 -4.74 4.91
C ALA A 75 0.84 -4.02 4.41
N VAL A 76 0.71 -3.18 3.39
CA VAL A 76 1.82 -2.39 2.84
C VAL A 76 2.44 -1.48 3.91
N LEU A 77 1.63 -0.81 4.73
CA LEU A 77 2.11 0.00 5.86
C LEU A 77 2.86 -0.83 6.90
N SER A 78 2.34 -2.01 7.24
CA SER A 78 3.00 -2.92 8.20
C SER A 78 4.36 -3.37 7.68
N PHE A 79 4.46 -3.69 6.39
CA PHE A 79 5.73 -4.00 5.75
C PHE A 79 6.69 -2.79 5.69
N GLN A 80 6.15 -1.60 5.42
CA GLN A 80 6.94 -0.38 5.38
C GLN A 80 7.47 0.00 6.78
N LEU A 81 6.69 -0.23 7.84
CA LEU A 81 7.11 -0.08 9.23
C LEU A 81 8.19 -1.11 9.60
N PHE A 82 8.02 -2.36 9.19
CA PHE A 82 9.04 -3.40 9.36
C PHE A 82 10.37 -2.97 8.75
N THR A 83 10.37 -2.58 7.48
CA THR A 83 11.61 -2.17 6.78
C THR A 83 12.25 -0.94 7.41
N TRP A 84 11.45 0.05 7.80
CA TRP A 84 11.97 1.24 8.47
C TRP A 84 12.56 0.95 9.85
N LEU A 85 11.91 0.11 10.66
CA LEU A 85 12.40 -0.24 12.00
C LEU A 85 13.66 -1.13 11.95
N VAL A 86 13.67 -2.15 11.10
CA VAL A 86 14.79 -3.10 11.02
C VAL A 86 15.98 -2.49 10.29
N PHE A 87 15.78 -1.92 9.09
CA PHE A 87 16.89 -1.42 8.27
C PHE A 87 17.20 0.06 8.51
N GLY A 88 16.19 0.88 8.83
CA GLY A 88 16.38 2.31 9.07
C GLY A 88 16.84 2.63 10.50
N ARG A 89 16.21 2.00 11.51
CA ARG A 89 16.49 2.25 12.93
C ARG A 89 17.35 1.17 13.60
N GLY A 90 17.56 0.01 12.96
CA GLY A 90 18.33 -1.10 13.54
C GLY A 90 17.64 -1.77 14.73
N THR A 91 16.32 -1.67 14.85
CA THR A 91 15.56 -2.22 15.99
C THR A 91 14.86 -3.52 15.61
N ASP A 92 15.16 -4.60 16.35
CA ASP A 92 14.54 -5.92 16.15
C ASP A 92 13.03 -5.93 16.43
N ALA A 93 12.51 -4.92 17.14
CA ALA A 93 11.07 -4.74 17.32
C ALA A 93 10.32 -4.61 15.99
N GLY A 94 11.00 -4.26 14.89
CA GLY A 94 10.40 -4.25 13.56
C GLY A 94 9.87 -5.61 13.12
N TYR A 95 10.48 -6.72 13.54
CA TYR A 95 10.04 -8.07 13.17
C TYR A 95 8.61 -8.38 13.65
N TYR A 96 8.14 -7.76 14.73
CA TYR A 96 6.75 -7.91 15.18
C TYR A 96 5.74 -7.39 14.15
N MET A 97 6.12 -6.45 13.28
CA MET A 97 5.28 -5.93 12.21
C MET A 97 5.09 -6.92 11.05
N LEU A 98 5.84 -8.03 11.01
CA LEU A 98 5.57 -9.12 10.06
C LEU A 98 4.25 -9.84 10.38
N ILE A 99 3.84 -9.91 11.65
CA ILE A 99 2.58 -10.55 12.05
C ILE A 99 1.36 -9.82 11.44
N PRO A 100 1.17 -8.49 11.63
CA PRO A 100 0.10 -7.76 10.99
C PRO A 100 0.25 -7.75 9.46
N PHE A 101 1.47 -7.72 8.91
CA PHE A 101 1.69 -7.83 7.47
C PHE A 101 1.13 -9.15 6.90
N LEU A 102 1.50 -10.30 7.47
CA LEU A 102 1.07 -11.61 6.98
C LEU A 102 -0.43 -11.81 7.15
N THR A 103 -1.00 -11.43 8.29
CA THR A 103 -2.44 -11.55 8.57
C THR A 103 -3.28 -10.67 7.65
N LEU A 104 -2.91 -9.40 7.46
CA LEU A 104 -3.62 -8.48 6.55
C LEU A 104 -3.49 -8.92 5.10
N THR A 105 -2.33 -9.44 4.70
CA THR A 105 -2.12 -10.00 3.36
C THR A 105 -3.00 -11.22 3.14
N ALA A 106 -3.09 -12.14 4.11
CA ALA A 106 -3.95 -13.31 4.01
C ALA A 106 -5.44 -12.92 3.90
N ILE A 107 -5.89 -11.91 4.65
CA ILE A 107 -7.25 -11.36 4.55
C ILE A 107 -7.47 -10.75 3.17
N ALA A 108 -6.54 -9.94 2.67
CA ALA A 108 -6.62 -9.33 1.34
C ALA A 108 -6.73 -10.40 0.23
N ILE A 109 -5.90 -11.45 0.29
CA ILE A 109 -5.95 -12.58 -0.65
C ILE A 109 -7.31 -13.27 -0.60
N ARG A 110 -7.82 -13.54 0.61
CA ARG A 110 -9.15 -14.16 0.78
C ARG A 110 -10.27 -13.31 0.18
N LEU A 111 -10.22 -11.99 0.35
CA LEU A 111 -11.18 -11.05 -0.24
C LEU A 111 -11.11 -11.06 -1.77
N ILE A 112 -9.91 -11.13 -2.36
CA ILE A 112 -9.74 -11.26 -3.82
C ILE A 112 -10.41 -12.54 -4.34
N PHE A 113 -10.20 -13.68 -3.66
CA PHE A 113 -10.85 -14.93 -4.06
C PHE A 113 -12.37 -14.87 -3.95
N LYS A 114 -12.90 -14.26 -2.88
CA LYS A 114 -14.34 -14.03 -2.71
C LYS A 114 -14.91 -13.17 -3.85
N LEU A 115 -14.22 -12.09 -4.21
CA LEU A 115 -14.63 -11.17 -5.28
C LEU A 115 -14.54 -11.77 -6.69
N LYS A 116 -13.64 -12.75 -6.90
CA LYS A 116 -13.55 -13.48 -8.18
C LYS A 116 -14.59 -14.59 -8.35
N GLY A 117 -15.10 -15.16 -7.26
CA GLY A 117 -16.04 -16.29 -7.28
C GLY A 117 -17.50 -15.91 -7.03
N GLY A 118 -17.80 -14.63 -6.84
CA GLY A 118 -19.15 -14.09 -6.63
C GLY A 118 -19.73 -13.44 -7.88
#